data_AF-A0A699ZQM8-F1
#
_entry.id   AF-A0A699ZQM8-F1
#
_cell.length_a   1.000
_cell.length_b   1.000
_cell.length_c   1.000
_cell.angle_alpha   90.00
_cell.angle_beta   90.00
_cell.angle_gamma   90.00
#
_symmetry.space_group_name_H-M   'P 1'
#
loop_
_entity.id
_entity.type
_entity.pdbx_description
1 polymer ?
#
loop_
_entity_poly.entity_id
_entity_poly.type
_entity_poly.pdbx_seq_one_letter_code
_entity_poly.pdbx_strand_id
1 'polypeptide(L)'
;MVVAAYNADPAVHGILVQLPLPKHMNEQRILDAISLEKDVDGFHPQNMGSLAMRGRTPRFVPCTPKGCIELLERCGVPIAGKRAVVVGRSNIVGLPAALLLQNRDATVTIVHSRSPDAQKIAAATL
;
A
#
# COMPACT_ATOMS: atom_id res chain seq x y z
N MET A 1 11.76 -18.88 13.91
CA MET A 1 10.56 -18.18 13.40
C MET A 1 10.34 -18.61 11.97
N VAL A 2 9.13 -19.03 11.58
CA VAL A 2 8.83 -19.57 10.23
C VAL A 2 9.31 -18.64 9.12
N VAL A 3 9.07 -17.34 9.25
CA VAL A 3 9.53 -16.30 8.30
C VAL A 3 11.05 -16.35 8.07
N ALA A 4 11.85 -16.52 9.14
CA ALA A 4 13.31 -16.57 9.02
C ALA A 4 13.78 -17.81 8.23
N ALA A 5 13.09 -18.94 8.38
CA ALA A 5 13.38 -20.14 7.60
C ALA A 5 13.05 -19.93 6.11
N TYR A 6 11.88 -19.35 5.81
CA TYR A 6 11.48 -19.04 4.43
C TYR A 6 12.31 -17.94 3.77
N ASN A 7 12.85 -16.98 4.53
CA ASN A 7 13.82 -16.03 4.02
C ASN A 7 15.10 -16.74 3.55
N ALA A 8 15.59 -17.71 4.32
CA ALA A 8 16.82 -18.44 4.01
C ALA A 8 16.66 -19.50 2.91
N ASP A 9 15.44 -19.99 2.66
CA ASP A 9 15.18 -21.04 1.69
C ASP A 9 15.23 -20.53 0.23
N PRO A 10 16.19 -20.97 -0.61
CA PRO A 10 16.28 -20.54 -2.00
C PRO A 10 15.12 -21.03 -2.89
N ALA A 11 14.36 -22.06 -2.48
CA ALA A 11 13.18 -22.52 -3.20
C ALA A 11 11.95 -21.60 -2.98
N VAL A 12 11.97 -20.76 -1.94
CA VAL A 12 10.91 -19.81 -1.64
C VAL A 12 11.25 -18.46 -2.27
N HIS A 13 10.47 -18.04 -3.27
CA HIS A 13 10.69 -16.79 -4.00
C HIS A 13 9.93 -15.59 -3.42
N GLY A 14 8.88 -15.85 -2.63
CA GLY A 14 7.99 -14.82 -2.11
C GLY A 14 7.28 -15.29 -0.84
N ILE A 15 7.00 -14.35 0.05
CA ILE A 15 6.36 -14.56 1.35
C ILE A 15 5.26 -13.51 1.48
N LEU A 16 4.06 -13.99 1.79
CA LEU A 16 2.93 -13.16 2.20
C LEU A 16 2.48 -13.62 3.59
N VAL A 17 1.90 -12.71 4.37
CA VAL A 17 1.37 -13.03 5.70
C VAL A 17 -0.12 -12.75 5.71
N GLN A 18 -0.91 -13.79 5.92
CA GLN A 18 -2.36 -13.64 6.03
C GLN A 18 -2.72 -12.81 7.28
N LEU A 19 -3.42 -11.71 7.06
CA LEU A 19 -3.95 -10.83 8.12
C LEU A 19 -5.48 -10.98 8.24
N PRO A 20 -6.09 -10.65 9.40
CA PRO A 20 -5.42 -10.26 10.65
C PRO A 20 -4.80 -11.48 11.35
N LEU A 21 -3.74 -11.24 12.13
CA LEU A 21 -3.16 -12.28 12.97
C LEU A 21 -3.93 -12.45 14.28
N PRO A 22 -3.77 -13.59 14.98
CA PRO A 22 -4.24 -13.73 16.35
C PRO A 22 -3.76 -12.60 17.25
N LYS A 23 -4.62 -12.09 18.15
CA LYS A 23 -4.37 -10.89 18.98
C LYS A 23 -3.08 -10.92 19.82
N HIS A 24 -2.56 -12.09 20.14
CA HIS A 24 -1.34 -12.25 20.93
C HIS A 24 -0.06 -12.15 20.07
N MET A 25 -0.19 -12.07 18.75
CA MET A 25 0.92 -11.95 17.81
C MET A 25 1.12 -10.48 17.41
N ASN A 26 2.38 -10.08 17.27
CA ASN A 26 2.73 -8.75 16.79
C ASN A 26 2.87 -8.79 15.26
N GLU A 27 1.84 -8.31 14.56
CA GLU A 27 1.79 -8.22 13.10
C GLU A 27 3.00 -7.46 12.54
N GLN A 28 3.31 -6.29 13.09
CA GLN A 28 4.40 -5.45 12.63
C GLN A 28 5.75 -6.18 12.71
N ARG A 29 6.02 -6.87 13.82
CA ARG A 29 7.25 -7.65 14.00
C ARG A 29 7.40 -8.78 12.98
N ILE A 30 6.29 -9.39 12.58
CA ILE A 30 6.28 -10.49 11.61
C ILE A 30 6.48 -9.96 10.19
N LEU A 31 5.79 -8.88 9.83
CA LEU A 31 5.93 -8.22 8.55
C LEU A 31 7.35 -7.65 8.35
N ASP A 32 7.91 -7.01 9.37
CA ASP A 32 9.28 -6.45 9.34
C ASP A 32 10.37 -7.52 9.25
N ALA A 33 10.04 -8.78 9.55
CA ALA A 33 10.98 -9.88 9.45
C ALA A 33 11.07 -10.47 8.04
N ILE A 34 10.16 -10.14 7.12
CA ILE A 34 10.20 -10.60 5.73
C ILE A 34 11.32 -9.85 5.00
N SER A 35 12.18 -10.57 4.27
CA SER A 35 13.24 -9.90 3.50
C SER A 35 12.64 -9.09 2.34
N LEU A 36 13.26 -7.96 2.00
CA LEU A 36 12.80 -7.10 0.91
C LEU A 36 12.61 -7.87 -0.40
N GLU A 37 13.49 -8.84 -0.64
CA GLU A 37 13.56 -9.62 -1.87
C GLU A 37 12.37 -10.55 -2.05
N LYS A 38 11.72 -10.93 -0.93
CA LYS A 38 10.61 -11.88 -0.88
C LYS A 38 9.29 -11.25 -0.39
N ASP A 39 9.27 -9.95 -0.10
CA ASP A 39 8.08 -9.21 0.36
C ASP A 39 7.07 -8.95 -0.79
N VAL A 40 6.37 -10.00 -1.23
CA VAL A 40 5.42 -9.89 -2.36
C VAL A 40 4.19 -9.03 -2.03
N ASP A 41 3.90 -8.83 -0.75
CA ASP A 41 2.86 -7.89 -0.28
C ASP A 41 3.32 -6.43 -0.33
N GLY A 42 4.63 -6.15 -0.47
CA GLY A 42 5.17 -4.80 -0.60
C GLY A 42 5.09 -3.96 0.67
N PHE A 43 4.96 -4.57 1.85
CA PHE A 43 4.81 -3.88 3.13
C PHE A 43 6.13 -3.51 3.80
N HIS A 44 7.26 -4.02 3.29
CA HIS A 44 8.59 -3.69 3.81
C HIS A 44 8.81 -2.17 3.74
N PRO A 45 9.32 -1.53 4.80
CA PRO A 45 9.56 -0.08 4.83
C PRO A 45 10.38 0.46 3.65
N GLN A 46 11.29 -0.32 3.05
CA GLN A 46 12.07 0.09 1.89
C GLN A 46 11.23 0.16 0.61
N ASN A 47 10.26 -0.74 0.42
CA ASN A 47 9.27 -0.65 -0.65
C ASN A 47 8.42 0.60 -0.47
N MET A 48 7.86 0.82 0.72
CA MET A 48 7.05 2.01 1.00
C MET A 48 7.82 3.32 0.86
N GLY A 49 9.07 3.37 1.35
CA GLY A 49 9.95 4.53 1.17
C GLY A 49 10.27 4.80 -0.30
N SER A 50 10.56 3.75 -1.08
CA SER A 50 10.82 3.88 -2.51
C SER A 50 9.58 4.30 -3.30
N LEU A 51 8.38 3.89 -2.87
CA LEU A 51 7.12 4.34 -3.45
C LEU A 51 6.85 5.82 -3.17
N ALA A 52 7.24 6.32 -1.99
CA ALA A 52 7.03 7.71 -1.58
C ALA A 52 8.03 8.71 -2.18
N MET A 53 9.22 8.26 -2.58
CA MET A 53 10.29 9.12 -3.07
C MET A 53 10.30 9.21 -4.59
N ARG A 54 10.27 10.44 -5.14
CA ARG A 54 10.46 10.65 -6.58
C ARG A 54 11.83 10.13 -7.05
N GLY A 55 11.85 9.53 -8.24
CA GLY A 55 13.07 8.96 -8.82
C GLY A 55 13.52 7.64 -8.22
N ARG A 56 12.72 7.03 -7.33
CA ARG A 56 12.92 5.66 -6.85
C ARG A 56 11.83 4.74 -7.36
N THR A 57 12.12 3.44 -7.37
CA THR A 57 11.17 2.42 -7.78
C THR A 57 11.18 1.32 -6.72
N PRO A 58 10.04 1.03 -6.08
CA PRO A 58 9.96 -0.07 -5.13
C PRO A 58 10.10 -1.41 -5.85
N ARG A 59 10.65 -2.43 -5.17
CA ARG A 59 10.71 -3.79 -5.71
C ARG A 59 9.31 -4.39 -5.81
N PHE A 60 8.51 -4.19 -4.77
CA PHE A 60 7.12 -4.61 -4.71
C PHE A 60 6.22 -3.45 -4.34
N VAL A 61 5.03 -3.43 -4.93
CA VAL A 61 3.97 -2.45 -4.65
C VAL A 61 2.81 -3.21 -4.01
N PRO A 62 2.23 -2.71 -2.91
CA PRO A 62 1.08 -3.34 -2.27
C PRO A 62 -0.03 -3.71 -3.25
N CYS A 63 -0.44 -4.98 -3.19
CA CYS A 63 -1.29 -5.61 -4.21
C CYS A 63 -2.67 -4.96 -4.32
N THR A 64 -3.33 -4.66 -3.20
CA THR A 64 -4.65 -4.02 -3.17
C THR A 64 -4.66 -2.65 -3.84
N PRO A 65 -3.83 -1.66 -3.42
CA PRO A 65 -3.85 -0.35 -4.06
C PRO A 65 -3.32 -0.40 -5.50
N LYS A 66 -2.38 -1.30 -5.83
CA LYS A 66 -1.99 -1.57 -7.22
C LYS A 66 -3.19 -2.05 -8.05
N GLY A 67 -4.01 -2.95 -7.51
CA GLY A 67 -5.24 -3.42 -8.15
C GLY A 67 -6.27 -2.31 -8.35
N CYS A 68 -6.45 -1.42 -7.37
CA CYS A 68 -7.35 -0.26 -7.51
C CYS A 68 -6.94 0.65 -8.68
N ILE A 69 -5.63 0.89 -8.82
CA ILE A 69 -5.08 1.68 -9.92
C ILE A 69 -5.28 0.98 -11.27
N GLU A 70 -4.97 -0.31 -11.35
CA GLU A 70 -5.18 -1.13 -12.56
C GLU A 70 -6.65 -1.09 -13.01
N LEU A 71 -7.59 -1.15 -12.06
CA LEU A 71 -9.02 -1.05 -12.36
C LEU A 71 -9.39 0.33 -12.94
N LEU A 72 -8.86 1.42 -12.38
CA LEU A 72 -9.09 2.77 -12.93
C LEU A 72 -8.56 2.89 -14.36
N GLU A 73 -7.34 2.39 -14.59
CA GLU A 73 -6.69 2.41 -15.91
C GLU A 73 -7.48 1.58 -16.94
N ARG A 74 -7.91 0.35 -16.59
CA ARG A 74 -8.74 -0.50 -17.47
C ARG A 74 -10.11 0.08 -17.78
N CYS A 75 -10.69 0.83 -16.84
CA CYS A 75 -11.96 1.52 -17.04
C CYS A 75 -11.81 2.83 -17.83
N GLY A 76 -10.59 3.21 -18.25
CA GLY A 76 -10.33 4.44 -18.97
C GLY A 76 -10.53 5.71 -18.13
N VAL A 77 -10.44 5.61 -16.80
CA VAL A 77 -10.57 6.76 -15.90
C VAL A 77 -9.23 7.50 -15.86
N PRO A 78 -9.15 8.75 -16.37
CA PRO A 78 -7.91 9.52 -16.28
C PRO A 78 -7.61 9.87 -14.83
N ILE A 79 -6.40 9.59 -14.36
CA ILE A 79 -5.95 9.87 -12.98
C ILE A 79 -5.26 11.25 -12.89
N ALA A 80 -4.43 11.57 -13.88
CA ALA A 80 -3.66 12.82 -13.90
C ALA A 80 -4.58 14.06 -13.86
N GLY A 81 -4.25 15.00 -12.99
CA GLY A 81 -5.01 16.25 -12.79
C GLY A 81 -6.33 16.09 -12.05
N LYS A 82 -6.76 14.86 -11.72
CA LYS A 82 -7.98 14.64 -10.93
C LYS A 82 -7.73 14.86 -9.44
N ARG A 83 -8.81 15.19 -8.74
CA ARG A 83 -8.86 15.17 -7.28
C ARG A 83 -9.25 13.75 -6.87
N ALA A 84 -8.50 13.12 -6.00
CA ALA A 84 -8.81 11.81 -5.45
C ALA A 84 -8.89 11.87 -3.93
N VAL A 85 -9.89 11.20 -3.37
CA VAL A 85 -10.03 11.07 -1.91
C VAL A 85 -9.78 9.62 -1.53
N VAL A 86 -8.81 9.40 -0.64
CA VAL A 86 -8.55 8.08 -0.06
C VAL A 86 -9.13 8.05 1.35
N VAL A 87 -10.11 7.18 1.58
CA VAL A 87 -10.72 6.96 2.89
C VAL A 87 -9.98 5.83 3.60
N GLY A 88 -9.22 6.19 4.63
CA GLY A 88 -8.34 5.29 5.37
C GLY A 88 -6.87 5.59 5.14
N ARG A 89 -6.04 5.28 6.15
CA ARG A 89 -4.59 5.56 6.15
C ARG A 89 -3.76 4.39 6.70
N SER A 90 -4.23 3.16 6.51
CA SER A 90 -3.44 1.99 6.89
C SER A 90 -2.15 1.92 6.07
N ASN A 91 -1.11 1.33 6.65
CA ASN A 91 0.17 1.12 5.95
C ASN A 91 0.05 0.15 4.77
N ILE A 92 -0.99 -0.70 4.77
CA ILE A 92 -1.17 -1.77 3.78
C ILE A 92 -2.04 -1.37 2.58
N VAL A 93 -2.95 -0.39 2.73
CA VAL A 93 -3.87 0.02 1.65
C VAL A 93 -3.93 1.54 1.51
N GLY A 94 -4.35 2.26 2.56
CA GLY A 94 -4.67 3.68 2.44
C GLY A 94 -3.48 4.55 2.05
N LEU A 95 -2.37 4.43 2.78
CA LEU A 95 -1.15 5.17 2.45
C LEU A 95 -0.59 4.81 1.06
N PRO A 96 -0.37 3.54 0.70
CA PRO A 96 0.12 3.20 -0.64
C PRO A 96 -0.84 3.58 -1.78
N ALA A 97 -2.17 3.52 -1.58
CA ALA A 97 -3.13 4.04 -2.56
C ALA A 97 -2.93 5.55 -2.81
N ALA A 98 -2.76 6.32 -1.74
CA ALA A 98 -2.53 7.76 -1.84
C ALA A 98 -1.24 8.08 -2.60
N LEU A 99 -0.15 7.37 -2.31
CA LEU A 99 1.12 7.54 -3.01
C LEU A 99 1.04 7.15 -4.49
N LEU A 100 0.35 6.06 -4.83
CA LEU A 100 0.20 5.62 -6.22
C LEU A 100 -0.63 6.60 -7.06
N LEU A 101 -1.68 7.17 -6.46
CA LEU A 101 -2.48 8.24 -7.08
C LEU A 101 -1.65 9.51 -7.27
N GLN A 102 -0.90 9.92 -6.24
CA GLN A 102 -0.01 11.07 -6.30
C GLN A 102 1.09 10.91 -7.37
N ASN A 103 1.68 9.73 -7.49
CA ASN A 103 2.69 9.41 -8.51
C ASN A 103 2.11 9.39 -9.94
N ARG A 104 0.78 9.41 -10.09
CA ARG A 104 0.05 9.56 -11.35
C ARG A 104 -0.59 10.94 -11.50
N ASP A 105 -0.01 11.93 -10.84
CA ASP A 105 -0.37 13.34 -10.93
C ASP A 105 -1.80 13.67 -10.44
N ALA A 106 -2.40 12.83 -9.59
CA ALA A 106 -3.63 13.18 -8.89
C ALA A 106 -3.35 14.11 -7.70
N THR A 107 -4.25 15.04 -7.44
CA THR A 107 -4.32 15.78 -6.16
C THR A 107 -5.04 14.90 -5.14
N VAL A 108 -4.32 14.43 -4.12
CA VAL A 108 -4.85 13.44 -3.17
C VAL A 108 -5.21 14.07 -1.82
N THR A 109 -6.40 13.77 -1.31
CA THR A 109 -6.80 14.05 0.07
C THR A 109 -7.01 12.75 0.83
N ILE A 110 -6.40 12.61 2.01
CA ILE A 110 -6.56 11.43 2.86
C ILE A 110 -7.53 11.76 3.99
N VAL A 111 -8.59 10.96 4.10
CA VAL A 111 -9.62 11.07 5.15
C VAL A 111 -9.51 9.88 6.09
N HIS A 112 -9.74 10.09 7.38
CA HIS A 112 -9.67 9.03 8.40
C HIS A 112 -10.64 9.30 9.55
N SER A 113 -10.71 8.39 10.52
CA SER A 113 -11.65 8.48 11.67
C SER A 113 -11.60 9.77 12.48
N ARG A 114 -10.48 10.50 12.42
CA ARG A 114 -10.30 11.81 13.08
C ARG A 114 -10.44 13.03 12.16
N SER A 115 -10.85 12.84 10.91
CA SER A 115 -11.04 13.93 9.96
C SER A 115 -12.41 14.57 10.19
N PRO A 116 -12.51 15.87 10.53
CA PRO A 116 -13.79 16.56 10.57
C PRO A 116 -14.40 16.61 9.16
N ASP A 117 -15.73 16.62 9.08
CA ASP A 117 -16.48 16.71 7.82
C ASP A 117 -16.09 15.65 6.76
N ALA A 118 -15.68 14.46 7.20
CA ALA A 118 -15.20 13.38 6.32
C ALA A 118 -16.13 13.09 5.13
N GLN A 119 -17.45 13.09 5.36
CA GLN A 119 -18.46 12.88 4.32
C GLN A 119 -18.44 13.99 3.27
N LYS A 120 -18.31 15.25 3.70
CA LYS A 120 -18.24 16.42 2.80
C LYS A 120 -16.97 16.39 1.96
N ILE A 121 -15.84 16.03 2.58
CA ILE A 121 -14.56 15.90 1.87
C ILE A 121 -14.65 14.79 0.81
N ALA A 122 -15.20 13.63 1.16
CA ALA A 122 -15.37 12.51 0.22
C ALA A 122 -16.32 12.85 -0.95
N ALA A 123 -17.39 13.61 -0.68
CA ALA A 123 -18.36 14.02 -1.69
C ALA A 123 -17.86 15.11 -2.66
N ALA A 124 -16.81 15.85 -2.31
CA ALA A 124 -16.25 16.95 -3.12
C ALA A 124 -15.40 16.46 -4.32
N THR A 125 -15.67 15.26 -4.82
CA THR A 125 -14.88 14.55 -5.82
C THR A 125 -15.77 14.13 -6.99
N LEU A 126 -15.93 15.02 -7.97
CA LEU A 126 -16.38 14.75 -9.35
C LEU A 126 -15.63 15.68 -10.29
#